data_AF-H7GE74-F1
#
_entry.id   AF-H7GE74-F1
#
_cell.length_a   1.000
_cell.length_b   1.000
_cell.length_c   1.000
_cell.angle_alpha   90.00
_cell.angle_beta   90.00
_cell.angle_gamma   90.00
#
_symmetry.space_group_name_H-M   'P 1'
#
loop_
_entity.id
_entity.type
_entity.pdbx_description
1 polymer ?
#
loop_
_entity_poly.entity_id
_entity_poly.type
_entity_poly.pdbx_seq_one_letter_code
_entity_poly.pdbx_strand_id
1 'polypeptide(L)'
;MLKEGPGKELLEGVATLLRMDPMSYVAFGPYWWWIKRWLQEAYGEDSPVQGEADDPVARERLAAYWKGDWKKLWRAAIRHYQQKVAWGERYEPHSYMPPHEEAYVVNDPDMVPPSLPRMR
;
A
#
# COMPACT_ATOMS: atom_id res chain seq x y z
N MET A 1 12.58 5.83 10.20
CA MET A 1 12.84 4.96 9.03
C MET A 1 12.92 3.52 9.51
N LEU A 2 12.20 2.57 8.88
CA LEU A 2 12.30 1.15 9.23
C LEU A 2 13.68 0.63 8.82
N LYS A 3 14.31 -0.19 9.67
CA LYS A 3 15.65 -0.73 9.41
C LYS A 3 15.62 -1.97 8.50
N GLU A 4 14.45 -2.59 8.35
CA GLU A 4 14.20 -3.84 7.64
C GLU A 4 12.75 -3.86 7.12
N GLY A 5 12.48 -4.70 6.13
CA GLY A 5 11.15 -4.95 5.56
C GLY A 5 10.81 -6.45 5.50
N PRO A 6 9.59 -6.79 5.05
CA PRO A 6 9.22 -8.17 4.75
C PRO A 6 10.14 -8.73 3.65
N GLY A 7 10.55 -9.99 3.79
CA GLY A 7 11.29 -10.71 2.75
C GLY A 7 10.45 -10.91 1.49
N LYS A 8 11.12 -11.20 0.37
CA LYS A 8 10.49 -11.36 -0.96
C LYS A 8 9.37 -12.40 -0.96
N GLU A 9 9.51 -13.47 -0.19
CA GLU A 9 8.53 -14.56 -0.07
C GLU A 9 7.20 -14.08 0.54
N LEU A 10 7.25 -13.15 1.50
CA LEU A 10 6.04 -12.56 2.09
C LEU A 10 5.34 -11.61 1.12
N LEU A 11 6.12 -10.95 0.26
CA LEU A 11 5.62 -10.00 -0.72
C LEU A 11 5.07 -10.67 -1.98
N GLU A 12 5.40 -11.93 -2.25
CA GLU A 12 5.01 -12.65 -3.47
C GLU A 12 3.49 -12.68 -3.68
N GLY A 13 2.71 -12.89 -2.62
CA GLY A 13 1.25 -12.87 -2.70
C GLY A 13 0.71 -11.48 -3.06
N VAL A 14 1.29 -10.42 -2.50
CA VAL A 14 0.92 -9.03 -2.83
C VAL A 14 1.31 -8.70 -4.26
N ALA A 15 2.51 -9.10 -4.69
CA ALA A 15 2.99 -8.86 -6.04
C ALA A 15 2.10 -9.57 -7.08
N THR A 16 1.75 -10.84 -6.83
CA THR A 16 0.84 -11.61 -7.69
C THR A 16 -0.53 -10.95 -7.77
N LEU A 17 -1.09 -10.53 -6.63
CA LEU A 17 -2.36 -9.81 -6.57
C LEU A 17 -2.34 -8.54 -7.43
N LEU A 18 -1.33 -7.69 -7.28
CA LEU A 18 -1.25 -6.41 -8.00
C LEU A 18 -0.98 -6.58 -9.50
N ARG A 19 -0.29 -7.65 -9.91
CA ARG A 19 -0.15 -7.97 -11.35
C ARG A 19 -1.49 -8.38 -11.97
N MET A 20 -2.34 -9.05 -11.20
CA MET A 20 -3.67 -9.46 -11.67
C MET A 20 -4.69 -8.31 -11.62
N ASP A 21 -4.62 -7.48 -10.58
CA ASP A 21 -5.54 -6.36 -10.35
C ASP A 21 -4.80 -5.21 -9.65
N PRO A 22 -4.19 -4.28 -10.41
CA PRO A 22 -3.46 -3.14 -9.86
C PRO A 22 -4.31 -2.30 -8.91
N MET A 23 -5.61 -2.14 -9.18
CA MET A 23 -6.54 -1.33 -8.38
C MET A 23 -6.76 -1.87 -6.96
N SER A 24 -6.34 -3.12 -6.69
CA SER A 24 -6.36 -3.69 -5.34
C SER A 24 -5.46 -2.97 -4.34
N TYR A 25 -4.54 -2.13 -4.81
CA TYR A 25 -3.71 -1.30 -3.93
C TYR A 25 -4.54 -0.45 -2.97
N VAL A 26 -5.72 0.00 -3.42
CA VAL A 26 -6.65 0.83 -2.68
C VAL A 26 -7.05 0.18 -1.35
N ALA A 27 -7.21 -1.15 -1.34
CA ALA A 27 -7.58 -1.88 -0.14
C ALA A 27 -6.51 -1.84 0.97
N PHE A 28 -5.25 -1.48 0.67
CA PHE A 28 -4.22 -1.26 1.69
C PHE A 28 -4.34 0.10 2.40
N GLY A 29 -5.13 1.05 1.87
CA GLY A 29 -5.33 2.37 2.47
C GLY A 29 -4.00 3.08 2.77
N PRO A 30 -3.83 3.70 3.95
CA PRO A 30 -2.59 4.43 4.29
C PRO A 30 -1.34 3.54 4.34
N TYR A 31 -1.50 2.21 4.49
CA TYR A 31 -0.38 1.27 4.50
C TYR A 31 0.24 1.05 3.11
N TRP A 32 -0.47 1.45 2.05
CA TRP A 32 -0.03 1.28 0.66
C TRP A 32 1.40 1.76 0.43
N TRP A 33 1.77 2.92 0.96
CA TRP A 33 3.07 3.54 0.72
C TRP A 33 4.24 2.70 1.27
N TRP A 34 4.01 1.95 2.36
CA TRP A 34 5.00 0.99 2.83
C TRP A 34 5.04 -0.27 1.97
N ILE A 35 3.88 -0.78 1.54
CA ILE A 35 3.78 -1.92 0.63
C ILE A 35 4.51 -1.65 -0.68
N LYS A 36 4.26 -0.49 -1.30
CA LYS A 36 4.91 -0.03 -2.53
C LYS A 36 6.43 -0.02 -2.40
N ARG A 37 6.94 0.64 -1.37
CA ARG A 37 8.39 0.69 -1.12
C ARG A 37 8.99 -0.70 -0.93
N TRP A 38 8.34 -1.57 -0.17
CA TRP A 38 8.84 -2.93 0.03
C TRP A 38 8.82 -3.76 -1.26
N LEU A 39 7.81 -3.59 -2.12
CA LEU A 39 7.77 -4.23 -3.44
C LEU A 39 8.91 -3.74 -4.34
N GLN A 40 9.12 -2.43 -4.41
CA GLN A 40 10.20 -1.84 -5.20
C GLN A 40 11.58 -2.27 -4.69
N GLU A 41 11.78 -2.31 -3.38
CA GLU A 41 13.03 -2.79 -2.78
C GLU A 41 13.28 -4.29 -3.05
N ALA A 42 12.24 -5.12 -2.99
CA ALA A 42 12.37 -6.58 -3.16
C ALA A 42 12.45 -7.04 -4.63
N TYR A 43 11.91 -6.27 -5.57
CA TYR A 43 11.79 -6.66 -6.98
C TYR A 43 12.51 -5.74 -7.96
N GLY A 44 12.89 -4.51 -7.57
CA GLY A 44 13.54 -3.55 -8.47
C GLY A 44 12.72 -3.31 -9.73
N GLU A 45 13.35 -3.48 -10.90
CA GLU A 45 12.71 -3.34 -12.21
C GLU A 45 11.56 -4.34 -12.44
N ASP A 46 11.55 -5.49 -11.74
CA ASP A 46 10.48 -6.50 -11.85
C ASP A 46 9.28 -6.20 -10.93
N SER A 47 9.30 -5.07 -10.24
CA SER A 47 8.22 -4.65 -9.34
C SER A 47 6.91 -4.47 -10.12
N PRO A 48 5.76 -4.88 -9.56
CA PRO A 48 4.46 -4.55 -10.16
C PRO A 48 4.12 -3.05 -10.09
N VAL A 49 4.98 -2.25 -9.45
CA VAL A 49 4.84 -0.79 -9.30
C VAL A 49 6.15 -0.13 -9.70
N GLN A 50 6.10 0.80 -10.66
CA GLN A 50 7.30 1.38 -11.30
C GLN A 50 7.54 2.86 -11.00
N GLY A 51 6.56 3.58 -10.42
CA GLY A 51 6.72 5.01 -10.15
C GLY A 51 7.09 5.34 -8.70
N GLU A 52 7.54 6.59 -8.49
CA GLU A 52 8.14 7.07 -7.24
C GLU A 52 7.19 7.90 -6.36
N ALA A 53 5.91 7.98 -6.70
CA ALA A 53 4.96 8.71 -5.87
C ALA A 53 4.90 8.11 -4.45
N ASP A 54 5.02 8.96 -3.44
CA ASP A 54 5.00 8.59 -2.01
C ASP A 54 4.10 9.58 -1.26
N ASP A 55 3.51 9.12 -0.17
CA ASP A 55 2.92 9.98 0.86
C ASP A 55 3.78 9.86 2.12
N PRO A 56 4.81 10.72 2.26
CA PRO A 56 5.70 10.67 3.41
C PRO A 56 4.97 10.91 4.73
N VAL A 57 3.87 11.66 4.73
CA VAL A 57 3.10 11.97 5.96
C VAL A 57 2.43 10.70 6.47
N ALA A 58 1.70 9.97 5.61
CA ALA A 58 1.09 8.71 6.00
C ALA A 58 2.15 7.69 6.45
N ARG A 59 3.25 7.61 5.70
CA ARG A 59 4.32 6.64 5.92
C ARG A 59 5.07 6.89 7.24
N GLU A 60 5.38 8.15 7.54
CA GLU A 60 6.03 8.57 8.80
C GLU A 60 5.11 8.40 10.00
N ARG A 61 3.82 8.76 9.87
CA ARG A 61 2.83 8.54 10.94
C ARG A 61 2.69 7.07 11.30
N LEU A 62 2.55 6.20 10.29
CA LEU A 62 2.50 4.76 10.51
C LEU A 62 3.80 4.22 11.13
N ALA A 63 4.96 4.67 10.65
CA ALA A 63 6.24 4.26 11.22
C ALA A 63 6.39 4.69 12.69
N ALA A 64 5.95 5.91 13.03
CA ALA A 64 5.95 6.41 14.40
C ALA A 64 4.97 5.63 15.29
N TYR A 65 3.75 5.38 14.81
CA TYR A 65 2.73 4.62 15.53
C TYR A 65 3.20 3.20 15.87
N TRP A 66 3.80 2.51 14.90
CA TRP A 66 4.35 1.18 15.10
C TRP A 66 5.77 1.18 15.69
N LYS A 67 6.29 2.35 16.10
CA LYS A 67 7.62 2.50 16.73
C LYS A 67 8.76 1.91 15.91
N GLY A 68 8.64 1.97 14.59
CA GLY A 68 9.61 1.39 13.66
C GLY A 68 9.59 -0.15 13.58
N ASP A 69 8.57 -0.82 14.11
CA ASP A 69 8.41 -2.27 14.04
C ASP A 69 7.74 -2.68 12.72
N TRP A 70 8.57 -3.09 11.75
CA TRP A 70 8.09 -3.47 10.43
C TRP A 70 7.17 -4.69 10.47
N LYS A 71 7.36 -5.64 11.40
CA LYS A 71 6.53 -6.86 11.49
C LYS A 71 5.12 -6.54 11.95
N LYS A 72 4.95 -5.58 12.86
CA LYS A 72 3.63 -5.09 13.26
C LYS A 72 2.96 -4.32 12.13
N LEU A 73 3.71 -3.43 11.47
CA LEU A 73 3.21 -2.65 10.35
C LEU A 73 2.76 -3.55 9.19
N TRP A 74 3.55 -4.55 8.81
CA TRP A 74 3.21 -5.53 7.78
C TRP A 74 1.92 -6.28 8.13
N ARG A 75 1.82 -6.83 9.35
CA ARG A 75 0.60 -7.51 9.80
C ARG A 75 -0.63 -6.60 9.80
N ALA A 76 -0.45 -5.33 10.19
CA ALA A 76 -1.52 -4.34 10.15
C ALA A 76 -1.96 -4.03 8.71
N ALA A 77 -1.02 -3.89 7.77
CA ALA A 77 -1.32 -3.67 6.36
C ALA A 77 -2.12 -4.83 5.76
N ILE A 78 -1.69 -6.08 6.00
CA ILE A 78 -2.41 -7.28 5.54
C ILE A 78 -3.80 -7.38 6.17
N ARG A 79 -3.92 -7.12 7.47
CA ARG A 79 -5.21 -7.12 8.17
C ARG A 79 -6.15 -6.06 7.61
N HIS A 80 -5.65 -4.85 7.37
CA HIS A 80 -6.43 -3.75 6.78
C HIS A 80 -6.97 -4.14 5.40
N TYR A 81 -6.11 -4.70 4.55
CA TYR A 81 -6.50 -5.23 3.24
C TYR A 81 -7.61 -6.27 3.35
N GLN A 82 -7.42 -7.29 4.20
CA GLN A 82 -8.41 -8.36 4.40
C GLN A 82 -9.76 -7.82 4.88
N GLN A 83 -9.73 -6.84 5.78
CA GLN A 83 -10.93 -6.21 6.33
C GLN A 83 -11.69 -5.41 5.26
N LYS A 84 -10.98 -4.58 4.47
CA LYS A 84 -11.58 -3.85 3.33
C LYS A 84 -12.22 -4.80 2.32
N VAL A 85 -11.52 -5.88 1.97
CA VAL A 85 -12.06 -6.90 1.04
C VAL A 85 -13.30 -7.59 1.62
N ALA A 86 -13.26 -7.98 2.90
CA ALA A 86 -14.39 -8.64 3.56
C ALA A 86 -15.64 -7.75 3.65
N TRP A 87 -15.46 -6.43 3.70
CA TRP A 87 -16.54 -5.45 3.69
C TRP A 87 -17.05 -5.07 2.29
N GLY A 88 -16.46 -5.63 1.23
CA GLY A 88 -16.79 -5.26 -0.15
C GLY A 88 -16.20 -3.92 -0.59
N GLU A 89 -15.28 -3.35 0.19
CA GLU A 89 -14.69 -2.03 -0.01
C GLU A 89 -13.32 -2.07 -0.72
N ARG A 90 -13.04 -3.14 -1.46
CA ARG A 90 -11.73 -3.38 -2.10
C ARG A 90 -11.26 -2.21 -2.96
N TYR A 91 -12.18 -1.52 -3.62
CA TYR A 91 -11.91 -0.42 -4.54
C TYR A 91 -12.27 0.95 -3.96
N GLU A 92 -12.70 1.01 -2.70
CA GLU A 92 -13.05 2.25 -2.05
C GLU A 92 -11.79 2.97 -1.54
N PRO A 93 -11.46 4.18 -2.03
CA PRO A 93 -10.21 4.87 -1.68
C PRO A 93 -10.17 5.37 -0.24
N HIS A 94 -11.34 5.46 0.41
CA HIS A 94 -11.47 5.92 1.78
C HIS A 94 -11.02 4.83 2.77
N SER A 95 -10.23 5.21 3.76
CA SER A 95 -9.69 4.36 4.82
C SER A 95 -9.52 5.21 6.09
N TYR A 96 -9.09 4.56 7.17
CA TYR A 96 -8.80 5.23 8.43
C TYR A 96 -7.34 5.02 8.81
N MET A 97 -6.66 6.11 9.18
CA MET A 97 -5.29 6.07 9.66
C MET A 97 -5.26 5.93 11.19
N PRO A 98 -4.55 4.92 11.75
CA PRO A 98 -4.41 4.78 13.19
C PRO A 98 -3.49 5.86 13.79
N PRO A 99 -3.58 6.13 15.11
CA PRO A 99 -4.53 5.57 16.07
C PRO A 99 -5.88 6.31 16.14
N HIS A 100 -5.97 7.48 15.53
CA HIS A 100 -7.11 8.39 15.73
C HIS A 100 -8.25 8.18 14.72
N GLU A 101 -8.16 7.12 13.90
CA GLU A 101 -9.10 6.83 12.81
C GLU A 101 -9.39 8.07 11.96
N GLU A 102 -8.33 8.84 11.67
CA GLU A 102 -8.45 10.00 10.80
C GLU A 102 -8.78 9.50 9.38
N ALA A 103 -9.78 10.11 8.76
CA ALA A 103 -10.15 9.78 7.39
C ALA A 103 -8.95 9.97 6.46
N TYR A 104 -8.66 8.96 5.66
CA TYR A 104 -7.55 8.92 4.73
C TYR A 104 -8.06 8.47 3.37
N VAL A 105 -7.66 9.17 2.31
CA VAL A 105 -7.98 8.79 0.93
C VAL A 105 -6.69 8.37 0.25
N VAL A 106 -6.58 7.10 -0.10
CA VAL A 106 -5.43 6.60 -0.85
C VAL A 106 -5.64 6.88 -2.35
N ASN A 107 -4.66 7.51 -2.97
CA ASN A 107 -4.62 7.74 -4.41
C ASN A 107 -3.15 7.73 -4.86
N ASP A 108 -2.74 6.67 -5.56
CA ASP A 108 -1.39 6.57 -6.12
C ASP A 108 -1.45 6.77 -7.64
N PRO A 109 -0.91 7.88 -8.17
CA PRO A 109 -0.89 8.13 -9.60
C PRO A 109 -0.11 7.07 -10.40
N ASP A 110 0.79 6.33 -9.75
CA ASP A 110 1.59 5.28 -10.40
C ASP A 110 0.83 3.95 -10.54
N MET A 111 -0.31 3.83 -9.86
CA MET A 111 -1.20 2.66 -9.94
C MET A 111 -2.38 2.88 -10.89
N VAL A 112 -2.53 4.09 -11.44
CA VAL A 112 -3.58 4.39 -12.40
C VAL A 112 -3.21 3.74 -13.74
N PRO A 113 -4.06 2.87 -14.33
CA PRO A 113 -3.79 2.33 -15.66
C PRO A 113 -3.64 3.47 -16.68
N PRO A 114 -2.75 3.34 -17.69
CA PRO A 114 -2.43 4.40 -18.65
C PRO A 114 -3.57 4.82 -19.60
N SER A 115 -4.84 4.58 -19.25
CA SER A 115 -6.00 4.90 -20.07
C SER A 115 -7.17 5.40 -19.23
N LEU A 116 -7.13 6.68 -18.90
CA LEU A 116 -8.29 7.52 -19.18
C LEU A 116 -7.85 8.53 -20.24
N PRO A 117 -8.52 8.63 -21.39
CA PRO A 117 -8.23 9.68 -22.34
C PRO A 117 -8.37 11.00 -21.58
N ARG A 118 -7.35 11.86 -21.67
CA ARG A 118 -7.50 13.26 -21.26
C ARG A 118 -8.66 13.80 -22.08
N MET A 119 -9.84 13.96 -21.47
CA MET A 119 -10.91 14.72 -22.09
C MET A 119 -10.33 16.12 -22.33
N ARG A 120 -10.20 16.45 -23.61
CA ARG A 120 -9.84 17.79 -24.08
C ARG A 120 -10.97 18.75 -23.80
#